data_AF-A0A820NS51-F1
#
_entry.id   AF-A0A820NS51-F1
#
_cell.length_a   1.000
_cell.length_b   1.000
_cell.length_c   1.000
_cell.angle_alpha   90.00
_cell.angle_beta   90.00
_cell.angle_gamma   90.00
#
_symmetry.space_group_name_H-M   'P 1'
#
loop_
_entity.id
_entity.type
_entity.pdbx_description
1 polymer ?
#
loop_
_entity_poly.entity_id
_entity_poly.type
_entity_poly.pdbx_seq_one_letter_code
_entity_poly.pdbx_strand_id
1 'polypeptide(L)' 'SEKLLCFTCNEKKITLVCDGCSKRYCLIDLTTHCQLLHEEFRDIADRYNEFKQIINERKENPRNHPLIEQIHQ' A
#
# COMPACT_ATOMS: atom_id res chain seq x y z
N SER A 1 -14.45 29.38 9.67
CA SER A 1 -13.70 28.43 8.83
C SER A 1 -13.76 28.89 7.38
N GLU A 2 -12.61 29.12 6.74
CA GLU A 2 -12.54 29.47 5.31
C GLU A 2 -12.95 28.27 4.44
N LYS A 3 -13.72 28.52 3.37
CA LYS A 3 -14.09 27.48 2.40
C LYS A 3 -13.06 27.44 1.28
N LEU A 4 -12.42 26.29 1.10
CA LEU A 4 -11.40 26.04 0.08
C LEU A 4 -11.85 24.91 -0.85
N LEU A 5 -11.17 24.75 -1.98
CA LEU A 5 -11.49 23.69 -2.94
C LEU A 5 -11.01 22.33 -2.41
N CYS A 6 -11.92 21.36 -2.43
CA CYS A 6 -11.53 19.95 -2.23
C CYS A 6 -10.78 19.44 -3.45
N PHE A 7 -9.65 18.76 -3.24
CA PHE A 7 -8.83 18.18 -4.29
C PHE A 7 -9.58 17.12 -5.13
N THR A 8 -10.48 16.36 -4.50
CA THR A 8 -11.19 15.25 -5.16
C THR A 8 -12.42 15.73 -5.93
N CYS A 9 -13.37 16.38 -5.24
CA CYS A 9 -14.65 16.73 -5.84
C CYS A 9 -14.71 18.17 -6.41
N ASN A 10 -13.65 18.97 -6.22
CA ASN A 10 -13.53 20.36 -6.70
C ASN A 10 -14.61 21.35 -6.21
N GLU A 11 -15.29 21.05 -5.11
CA GLU A 11 -16.26 21.96 -4.50
C GLU A 11 -15.60 22.85 -3.44
N LYS A 12 -16.08 24.10 -3.31
CA LYS A 12 -15.67 25.01 -2.22
C LYS A 12 -16.38 24.66 -0.93
N LYS A 13 -15.67 24.05 0.01
CA LYS A 13 -16.20 23.63 1.32
C LYS A 13 -15.14 23.72 2.41
N ILE A 14 -15.50 23.38 3.64
CA ILE A 14 -14.53 23.25 4.72
C ILE A 14 -13.63 22.06 4.37
N THR A 15 -12.32 22.33 4.28
CA THR A 15 -11.33 21.31 3.96
C THR A 15 -10.29 21.19 5.06
N LEU A 16 -9.75 19.99 5.20
CA LEU A 16 -8.59 19.67 6.02
C LEU A 16 -7.41 19.36 5.11
N VAL A 17 -6.19 19.64 5.58
CA VAL A 17 -4.96 19.27 4.86
C VAL A 17 -4.61 17.83 5.23
N CYS A 18 -4.29 17.03 4.22
CA CYS A 18 -3.56 15.77 4.40
C CYS A 18 -2.07 16.08 4.21
N ASP A 19 -1.31 16.10 5.31
CA ASP A 19 0.11 16.48 5.27
C ASP A 19 0.95 15.53 4.41
N GLY A 20 0.64 14.23 4.46
CA GLY A 20 1.33 13.22 3.66
C GLY A 20 1.20 13.42 2.15
N CYS A 21 0.06 13.96 1.68
CA CYS A 21 -0.16 14.25 0.27
C CYS A 21 -0.01 15.73 -0.08
N SER A 22 0.16 16.61 0.91
CA SER A 22 0.15 18.07 0.76
C SER A 22 -1.07 18.59 -0.03
N LYS A 23 -2.23 17.95 0.15
CA LYS A 23 -3.49 18.24 -0.54
C LYS A 23 -4.62 18.52 0.44
N ARG A 24 -5.64 19.27 0.00
CA ARG A 24 -6.82 19.63 0.81
C ARG A 24 -8.01 18.79 0.41
N TYR A 25 -8.72 18.26 1.39
CA TYR A 25 -9.88 17.40 1.18
C TYR A 25 -11.04 17.84 2.06
N CYS A 26 -12.27 17.68 1.61
CA CYS A 26 -13.40 17.71 2.52
C CYS A 26 -13.40 16.47 3.41
N LEU A 27 -14.16 16.50 4.50
CA LEU A 27 -14.16 15.41 5.49
C LEU A 27 -14.50 14.04 4.88
N ILE A 28 -15.45 13.99 3.94
CA ILE A 28 -15.88 12.76 3.27
C ILE A 28 -14.73 12.21 2.42
N ASP A 29 -14.22 13.03 1.49
CA ASP A 29 -13.14 12.62 0.58
C ASP A 29 -11.84 12.32 1.34
N LEU A 30 -11.58 13.01 2.46
CA LEU A 30 -10.44 12.71 3.33
C LEU A 30 -10.57 11.33 3.97
N THR A 31 -11.77 10.99 4.47
CA THR A 31 -12.03 9.69 5.08
C THR A 31 -11.84 8.57 4.06
N THR A 32 -12.41 8.72 2.87
CA THR A 32 -12.23 7.77 1.77
C THR A 32 -10.76 7.66 1.35
N HIS A 33 -10.06 8.79 1.24
CA HIS A 33 -8.63 8.80 0.93
C HIS A 33 -7.79 8.02 1.96
N CYS A 34 -8.04 8.23 3.26
CA CYS A 34 -7.35 7.50 4.31
C CYS A 34 -7.68 5.99 4.31
N GLN A 35 -8.92 5.61 3.99
CA GLN A 35 -9.31 4.20 3.87
C GLN A 35 -8.57 3.51 2.71
N LEU A 36 -8.51 4.14 1.54
CA LEU A 36 -7.78 3.62 0.39
C LEU A 36 -6.29 3.46 0.69
N LEU A 37 -5.67 4.47 1.29
CA LEU A 37 -4.26 4.38 1.71
C LEU A 37 -4.05 3.21 2.68
N HIS A 38 -4.95 3.02 3.65
CA HIS A 38 -4.83 1.91 4.60
C HIS A 38 -4.92 0.54 3.91
N GLU A 39 -5.79 0.39 2.91
CA GLU A 39 -5.89 -0.82 2.10
C GLU A 39 -4.61 -1.08 1.30
N GLU A 40 -4.08 -0.05 0.63
CA GLU A 40 -2.81 -0.16 -0.10
C GLU A 40 -1.65 -0.53 0.82
N PHE A 41 -1.58 0.04 2.02
CA PHE A 41 -0.55 -0.31 3.01
C PHE A 41 -0.66 -1.76 3.48
N ARG A 42 -1.88 -2.30 3.63
CA ARG A 42 -2.08 -3.73 3.97
C ARG A 42 -1.58 -4.62 2.84
N ASP A 43 -1.93 -4.33 1.59
CA ASP A 43 -1.44 -5.11 0.43
C ASP A 43 0.10 -5.14 0.36
N ILE A 44 0.74 -3.99 0.57
CA ILE A 44 2.21 -3.91 0.61
C ILE A 44 2.79 -4.77 1.75
N ALA A 45 2.18 -4.74 2.92
CA ALA A 45 2.63 -5.53 4.08
C ALA A 45 2.46 -7.03 3.83
N ASP A 46 1.34 -7.45 3.24
CA ASP A 46 1.06 -8.85 2.92
C ASP A 46 2.06 -9.38 1.88
N ARG A 47 2.27 -8.63 0.79
CA ARG A 47 3.27 -8.98 -0.24
C ARG A 47 4.70 -9.03 0.31
N TYR A 48 5.04 -8.14 1.24
CA TYR A 48 6.33 -8.18 1.92
C TYR A 48 6.49 -9.46 2.75
N ASN A 49 5.45 -9.90 3.46
CA ASN A 49 5.46 -11.14 4.24
C ASN A 49 5.61 -12.37 3.34
N GLU A 50 4.88 -12.43 2.23
CA GLU A 50 5.01 -13.49 1.21
C GLU A 50 6.44 -13.56 0.66
N PHE A 51 7.01 -12.40 0.29
CA PHE A 51 8.37 -12.33 -0.22
C PHE A 51 9.40 -12.80 0.81
N LYS A 52 9.22 -12.41 2.07
CA LYS A 52 10.07 -12.85 3.18
C LYS A 52 9.99 -14.37 3.39
N GLN A 53 8.79 -14.95 3.28
CA GLN A 53 8.58 -16.39 3.37
C GLN A 53 9.32 -17.12 2.24
N ILE A 54 9.16 -16.69 0.98
CA ILE A 54 9.85 -17.27 -0.19
C ILE A 54 11.37 -17.24 0.00
N ILE A 55 11.91 -16.14 0.51
CA ILE A 55 13.36 -16.03 0.79
C ILE A 55 13.79 -17.01 1.88
N ASN A 56 13.03 -17.13 2.96
CA ASN A 56 13.36 -18.02 4.06
C ASN A 56 13.32 -19.48 3.63
N GLU A 57 12.28 -19.90 2.89
CA GLU A 57 12.17 -21.26 2.34
C GLU A 57 13.36 -21.61 1.44
N ARG A 58 13.81 -20.68 0.59
CA ARG A 58 15.01 -20.86 -0.24
C ARG A 58 16.30 -20.97 0.57
N LYS A 59 16.41 -20.24 1.68
CA LYS A 59 17.59 -20.31 2.57
C LYS A 59 17.63 -21.64 3.33
N GLU A 60 16.49 -22.13 3.80
CA GLU A 60 16.39 -23.38 4.54
C GLU A 60 16.56 -24.60 3.63
N ASN A 61 16.09 -24.53 2.38
CA ASN A 61 16.15 -25.65 1.46
C ASN A 61 16.76 -25.27 0.09
N PRO A 62 18.06 -24.92 0.06
CA PRO A 62 18.72 -24.40 -1.15
C PRO A 62 18.80 -25.41 -2.31
N ARG A 63 18.51 -26.70 -2.06
CA ARG A 63 18.50 -27.78 -3.06
C ARG A 63 17.13 -28.05 -3.70
N ASN A 64 16.03 -27.51 -3.16
CA ASN A 64 14.69 -27.62 -3.74
C ASN A 64 14.47 -26.66 -4.93
N HIS A 65 15.54 -26.32 -5.65
CA HIS A 65 15.42 -25.59 -6.89
C HIS A 65 15.14 -26.62 -8.00
N PRO A 66 14.11 -26.43 -8.85
CA PRO A 66 13.78 -27.38 -9.93
C PRO A 66 14.97 -27.69 -10.85
N LEU A 67 15.90 -26.73 -10.99
CA LEU A 67 17.14 -26.91 -11.75
C LEU A 67 18.17 -27.81 -11.06
N ILE A 68 18.19 -27.91 -9.72
CA ILE A 68 19.08 -28.81 -8.98
C ILE A 68 18.56 -30.25 -9.02
N GLU A 69 17.24 -30.46 -8.96
CA GLU A 69 16.65 -31.79 -9.13
C GLU A 69 16.95 -32.40 -10.50
N GLN A 70 17.03 -31.57 -11.56
CA GLN A 70 17.37 -32.01 -12.92
C GLN A 70 18.84 -32.41 -13.10
N ILE A 71 19.77 -31.92 -12.25
CA ILE A 71 21.20 -32.27 -12.31
C ILE A 71 21.47 -33.65 -11.70
N HIS A 72 20.57 -34.11 -10.82
CA HIS A 72 20.68 -35.41 -10.14
C HIS A 72 19.97 -36.55 -10.90
N GLN A 73 19.43 -36.29 -12.10
CA GLN A 73 18.96 -37.32 -13.06
C GLN A 73 20.05 -37.66 -14.07
#